data_AF-A0A377G7S0-F1
#
_entry.id   AF-A0A377G7S0-F1
#
_cell.length_a   1.000
_cell.length_b   1.000
_cell.length_c   1.000
_cell.angle_alpha   90.00
_cell.angle_beta   90.00
_cell.angle_gamma   90.00
#
_symmetry.space_group_name_H-M   'P 1'
#
loop_
_entity.id
_entity.type
_entity.pdbx_description
1 polymer ?
#
loop_
_entity_poly.entity_id
_entity_poly.type
_entity_poly.pdbx_seq_one_letter_code
_entity_poly.pdbx_strand_id
1 'polypeptide(L)'
;MWIFIQKSRRSAEQKYEQANALGERCKSVGEDLDEIKERDMRHSQHEIVILKPTAVFSSFLTSQLPDVKLPDLRLLQIDNTAYALRKQKTDEETLNEIEKYFSKMFRHEISRWLGDKARHEIENNFLDFLCCFKFELHNHILLLEPSIEASHQLLLIKPRLALLNWIKESLENQDDLVEVIEKVELSHLEENATALVKNFSNLTEIKPFIKENYASIFSATMSRMSSQPEQWPALDSLQDFNRYFAIEIHTQLIHMF
;
A
#
# COMPACT_ATOMS: atom_id res chain seq x y z
N MET A 1 -13.48 -33.22 -20.81
CA MET A 1 -12.63 -32.31 -20.01
C MET A 1 -12.27 -30.99 -20.71
N TRP A 2 -12.43 -30.84 -22.04
CA TRP A 2 -12.18 -29.57 -22.76
C TRP A 2 -13.44 -28.77 -23.15
N ILE A 3 -14.64 -29.37 -23.04
CA ILE A 3 -15.92 -28.70 -23.38
C ILE A 3 -16.53 -27.96 -22.16
N PHE A 4 -16.11 -28.32 -20.94
CA PHE A 4 -16.59 -27.68 -19.69
C PHE A 4 -15.95 -26.30 -19.45
N ILE A 5 -14.71 -26.09 -19.93
CA ILE A 5 -13.96 -24.84 -19.77
C ILE A 5 -14.55 -23.71 -20.64
N GLN A 6 -15.18 -24.01 -21.78
CA GLN A 6 -15.83 -22.99 -22.61
C GLN A 6 -17.24 -22.60 -22.15
N LYS A 7 -17.97 -23.49 -21.46
CA LYS A 7 -19.30 -23.17 -20.90
C LYS A 7 -19.20 -22.28 -19.65
N SER A 8 -18.17 -22.46 -18.82
CA SER A 8 -17.94 -21.59 -17.66
C SER A 8 -17.48 -20.18 -18.05
N ARG A 9 -16.74 -20.02 -19.15
CA ARG A 9 -16.35 -18.69 -19.67
C ARG A 9 -17.54 -17.85 -20.13
N ARG A 10 -18.47 -18.44 -20.90
CA ARG A 10 -19.69 -17.75 -21.36
C ARG A 10 -20.65 -17.39 -20.21
N SER A 11 -20.69 -18.21 -19.16
CA SER A 11 -21.50 -17.94 -17.95
C SER A 11 -20.90 -16.81 -17.09
N ALA A 12 -19.57 -16.70 -17.06
CA ALA A 12 -18.87 -15.60 -16.37
C ALA A 12 -19.02 -14.27 -17.14
N GLU A 13 -18.93 -14.29 -18.48
CA GLU A 13 -19.12 -13.11 -19.33
C GLU A 13 -20.55 -12.55 -19.23
N GLN A 14 -21.58 -13.42 -19.23
CA GLN A 14 -22.99 -13.00 -19.07
C GLN A 14 -23.30 -12.45 -17.67
N LYS A 15 -22.60 -12.93 -16.63
CA LYS A 15 -22.76 -12.43 -15.26
C LYS A 15 -22.02 -11.12 -15.03
N TYR A 16 -20.91 -10.91 -15.73
CA TYR A 16 -20.20 -9.63 -15.76
C TYR A 16 -21.04 -8.53 -16.44
N GLU A 17 -21.71 -8.86 -17.54
CA GLU A 17 -22.67 -7.94 -18.20
C GLU A 17 -23.87 -7.60 -17.30
N GLN A 18 -24.38 -8.57 -16.51
CA GLN A 18 -25.45 -8.30 -15.54
C GLN A 18 -25.00 -7.44 -14.35
N ALA A 19 -23.77 -7.60 -13.87
CA ALA A 19 -23.19 -6.74 -12.84
C ALA A 19 -22.97 -5.31 -13.34
N ASN A 20 -22.52 -5.15 -14.59
CA ASN A 20 -22.39 -3.84 -15.23
C ASN A 20 -23.75 -3.17 -15.46
N ALA A 21 -24.79 -3.93 -15.86
CA ALA A 21 -26.16 -3.41 -16.00
C ALA A 21 -26.78 -2.90 -14.68
N LEU A 22 -26.36 -3.46 -13.53
CA LEU A 22 -26.74 -2.96 -12.21
C LEU A 22 -25.93 -1.71 -11.79
N GLY A 23 -24.71 -1.53 -12.32
CA GLY A 23 -23.86 -0.36 -12.12
C GLY A 23 -24.24 0.88 -12.94
N GLU A 24 -25.08 0.74 -13.98
CA GLU A 24 -25.42 1.87 -14.88
C GLU A 24 -26.31 2.96 -14.26
N ARG A 25 -26.72 2.84 -12.99
CA ARG A 25 -27.47 3.89 -12.28
C ARG A 25 -26.62 5.00 -11.66
N CYS A 26 -25.29 4.92 -11.74
CA CYS A 26 -24.38 5.95 -11.26
C CYS A 26 -23.40 6.42 -12.35
N LYS A 27 -23.91 6.80 -13.53
CA LYS A 27 -23.08 7.39 -14.59
C LYS A 27 -22.97 8.91 -14.41
N SER A 28 -21.84 9.34 -13.85
CA SER A 28 -21.17 10.58 -14.30
C SER A 28 -19.71 10.74 -13.84
N VAL A 29 -19.12 9.77 -13.12
CA VAL A 29 -17.67 9.79 -12.79
C VAL A 29 -16.99 8.40 -12.91
N GLY A 30 -17.73 7.37 -13.36
CA GLY A 30 -17.26 5.98 -13.41
C GLY A 30 -16.33 5.60 -14.58
N GLU A 31 -16.01 6.53 -15.47
CA GLU A 31 -15.18 6.24 -16.65
C GLU A 31 -13.68 6.07 -16.29
N ASP A 32 -13.20 6.73 -15.23
CA ASP A 32 -11.78 6.64 -14.83
C ASP A 32 -11.40 5.28 -14.20
N LEU A 33 -12.35 4.56 -13.57
CA LEU A 33 -12.07 3.30 -12.86
C LEU A 33 -12.36 2.03 -13.66
N ASP A 34 -13.25 2.09 -14.66
CA ASP A 34 -13.38 0.98 -15.61
C ASP A 34 -12.20 0.96 -16.61
N GLU A 35 -11.58 2.12 -16.93
CA GLU A 35 -10.26 2.16 -17.57
C GLU A 35 -9.14 1.59 -16.66
N ILE A 36 -9.30 1.68 -15.33
CA ILE A 36 -8.36 1.07 -14.37
C ILE A 36 -8.44 -0.45 -14.42
N LYS A 37 -9.58 -1.08 -14.71
CA LYS A 37 -9.62 -2.55 -14.95
C LYS A 37 -8.77 -3.00 -16.15
N GLU A 38 -8.69 -2.20 -17.20
CA GLU A 38 -7.83 -2.51 -18.37
C GLU A 38 -6.35 -2.14 -18.15
N ARG A 39 -6.07 -1.17 -17.26
CA ARG A 39 -4.69 -0.79 -16.89
C ARG A 39 -4.12 -1.60 -15.70
N ASP A 40 -4.97 -2.20 -14.86
CA ASP A 40 -4.65 -2.97 -13.64
C ASP A 40 -3.97 -4.32 -13.89
N MET A 41 -3.75 -4.71 -15.14
CA MET A 41 -3.00 -5.93 -15.47
C MET A 41 -1.55 -5.69 -15.91
N ARG A 42 -0.99 -4.51 -15.66
CA ARG A 42 0.48 -4.39 -15.61
C ARG A 42 0.90 -4.68 -14.18
N HIS A 43 1.46 -5.87 -13.93
CA HIS A 43 2.20 -6.12 -12.69
C HIS A 43 3.12 -4.93 -12.44
N SER A 44 2.82 -4.14 -11.40
CA SER A 44 3.59 -2.94 -11.13
C SER A 44 5.05 -3.36 -10.99
N GLN A 45 5.93 -2.77 -11.80
CA GLN A 45 7.37 -3.05 -11.79
C GLN A 45 8.04 -2.42 -10.57
N HIS A 46 7.24 -1.98 -9.60
CA HIS A 46 7.64 -1.14 -8.49
C HIS A 46 7.24 -1.79 -7.17
N GLU A 47 8.00 -1.46 -6.15
CA GLU A 47 7.72 -1.76 -4.77
C GLU A 47 7.84 -0.44 -3.99
N ILE A 48 6.87 -0.18 -3.12
CA ILE A 48 6.90 0.97 -2.23
C ILE A 48 7.54 0.55 -0.92
N VAL A 49 8.56 1.28 -0.51
CA VAL A 49 9.23 1.14 0.78
C VAL A 49 8.89 2.34 1.64
N ILE A 50 8.28 2.11 2.79
CA ILE A 50 8.02 3.15 3.77
C ILE A 50 9.01 3.00 4.91
N LEU A 51 9.72 4.10 5.18
CA LEU A 51 10.64 4.16 6.30
C LEU A 51 9.90 4.71 7.51
N LYS A 52 9.70 3.88 8.53
CA LYS A 52 9.12 4.30 9.81
C LYS A 52 10.25 4.62 10.80
N PRO A 53 10.43 5.88 11.19
CA PRO A 53 11.45 6.25 12.16
C PRO A 53 11.35 5.46 13.47
N THR A 54 12.48 4.98 13.98
CA THR A 54 12.58 4.34 15.29
C THR A 54 13.09 5.31 16.36
N ALA A 55 13.10 4.88 17.62
CA ALA A 55 13.75 5.63 18.69
C ALA A 55 15.25 5.84 18.45
N VAL A 56 15.90 4.94 17.70
CA VAL A 56 17.30 5.08 17.30
C VAL A 56 17.46 6.28 16.37
N PHE A 57 16.58 6.43 15.37
CA PHE A 57 16.62 7.60 14.49
C PHE A 57 16.38 8.91 15.23
N SER A 58 15.41 8.95 16.15
CA SER A 58 15.19 10.12 16.99
C SER A 58 16.43 10.48 17.84
N SER A 59 17.10 9.46 18.39
CA SER A 59 18.35 9.65 19.17
C SER A 59 19.50 10.11 18.27
N PHE A 60 19.58 9.57 17.06
CA PHE A 60 20.53 9.98 16.03
C PHE A 60 20.32 11.45 15.64
N LEU A 61 19.10 11.88 15.34
CA LEU A 61 18.82 13.29 15.03
C LEU A 61 19.21 14.23 16.18
N THR A 62 18.95 13.81 17.43
CA THR A 62 19.30 14.59 18.63
C THR A 62 20.81 14.75 18.78
N SER A 63 21.60 13.72 18.44
CA SER A 63 23.06 13.80 18.52
C SER A 63 23.66 14.72 17.45
N GLN A 64 23.01 14.83 16.28
CA GLN A 64 23.45 15.71 15.19
C GLN A 64 23.27 17.19 15.50
N LEU A 65 22.17 17.56 16.17
CA LEU A 65 21.86 18.95 16.56
C LEU A 65 21.27 19.00 18.00
N PRO A 66 22.12 18.96 19.04
CA PRO A 66 21.69 18.96 20.44
C PRO A 66 20.84 20.18 20.84
N ASP A 67 21.03 21.30 20.14
CA ASP A 67 20.36 22.57 20.42
C ASP A 67 18.99 22.71 19.72
N VAL A 68 18.61 21.74 18.87
CA VAL A 68 17.32 21.75 18.17
C VAL A 68 16.30 20.93 18.95
N LYS A 69 15.16 21.53 19.30
CA LYS A 69 14.01 20.79 19.82
C LYS A 69 13.38 19.97 18.71
N LEU A 70 13.70 18.68 18.69
CA LEU A 70 13.05 17.72 17.80
C LEU A 70 11.63 17.38 18.29
N PRO A 71 10.71 17.07 17.37
CA PRO A 71 9.39 16.58 17.73
C PRO A 71 9.48 15.20 18.39
N ASP A 72 8.43 14.81 19.12
CA ASP A 72 8.38 13.47 19.72
C ASP A 72 8.35 12.38 18.64
N LEU A 73 8.71 11.15 19.02
CA LEU A 73 8.76 10.03 18.08
C LEU A 73 7.43 9.79 17.36
N ARG A 74 6.30 10.06 18.02
CA ARG A 74 4.98 9.86 17.41
C ARG A 74 4.76 10.83 16.26
N LEU A 75 5.16 12.09 16.43
CA LEU A 75 5.12 13.10 15.37
C LEU A 75 6.13 12.80 14.26
N LEU A 76 7.30 12.24 14.57
CA LEU A 76 8.25 11.77 13.55
C LEU A 76 7.68 10.64 12.68
N GLN A 77 6.75 9.85 13.24
CA GLN A 77 6.09 8.74 12.55
C GLN A 77 4.81 9.15 11.82
N ILE A 78 4.44 10.43 11.84
CA ILE A 78 3.33 10.95 11.03
C ILE A 78 3.84 11.24 9.63
N ASP A 79 3.08 10.81 8.62
CA ASP A 79 3.33 11.13 7.22
C ASP A 79 4.73 10.66 6.76
N ASN A 80 5.05 9.39 7.01
CA ASN A 80 6.36 8.83 6.66
C ASN A 80 6.61 8.92 5.16
N THR A 81 7.88 9.07 4.77
CA THR A 81 8.25 9.10 3.36
C THR A 81 8.09 7.70 2.76
N ALA A 82 7.42 7.64 1.61
CA ALA A 82 7.33 6.46 0.77
C ALA A 82 8.34 6.56 -0.37
N TYR A 83 9.08 5.49 -0.62
CA TYR A 83 10.06 5.41 -1.70
C TYR A 83 9.64 4.36 -2.71
N ALA A 84 9.53 4.74 -3.98
CA ALA A 84 9.33 3.80 -5.07
C ALA A 84 10.67 3.24 -5.53
N LEU A 85 10.83 1.93 -5.39
CA LEU A 85 11.96 1.16 -5.90
C LEU A 85 11.49 0.22 -7.02
N ARG A 86 12.43 -0.32 -7.78
CA ARG A 86 12.12 -1.42 -8.71
C ARG A 86 11.82 -2.68 -7.90
N LYS A 87 10.71 -3.32 -8.22
CA LYS A 87 10.32 -4.59 -7.62
C LYS A 87 11.35 -5.67 -7.97
N GLN A 88 11.84 -6.37 -6.96
CA GLN A 88 12.75 -7.50 -7.12
C GLN A 88 12.01 -8.83 -6.93
N LYS A 89 12.69 -9.94 -7.24
CA LYS A 89 12.07 -11.28 -7.14
C LYS A 89 12.25 -11.88 -5.75
N THR A 90 13.30 -11.47 -5.04
CA THR A 90 13.64 -12.00 -3.72
C THR A 90 13.88 -10.86 -2.72
N ASP A 91 13.69 -11.16 -1.43
CA ASP A 91 13.94 -10.20 -0.36
C ASP A 91 15.41 -9.77 -0.30
N GLU A 92 16.34 -10.67 -0.65
CA GLU A 92 17.77 -10.35 -0.75
C GLU A 92 18.05 -9.34 -1.86
N GLU A 93 17.43 -9.52 -3.04
CA GLU A 93 17.54 -8.55 -4.13
C GLU A 93 16.88 -7.21 -3.74
N THR A 94 15.74 -7.23 -3.05
CA THR A 94 15.10 -6.01 -2.52
C THR A 94 16.03 -5.30 -1.52
N LEU A 95 16.68 -6.03 -0.62
CA LEU A 95 17.63 -5.46 0.35
C LEU A 95 18.84 -4.85 -0.36
N ASN A 96 19.38 -5.53 -1.37
CA ASN A 96 20.47 -5.01 -2.20
C ASN A 96 20.04 -3.73 -2.95
N GLU A 97 18.80 -3.65 -3.41
CA GLU A 97 18.26 -2.44 -4.04
C GLU A 97 18.13 -1.30 -3.03
N ILE A 98 17.65 -1.56 -1.81
CA ILE A 98 17.61 -0.58 -0.72
C ILE A 98 19.04 -0.10 -0.39
N GLU A 99 20.02 -0.99 -0.33
CA GLU A 99 21.41 -0.65 -0.05
C GLU A 99 22.01 0.27 -1.13
N LYS A 100 21.70 0.07 -2.41
CA LYS A 100 22.16 1.01 -3.46
C LYS A 100 21.72 2.46 -3.19
N TYR A 101 20.56 2.64 -2.55
CA TYR A 101 19.94 3.94 -2.37
C TYR A 101 19.95 4.46 -0.92
N PHE A 102 20.43 3.68 0.06
CA PHE A 102 20.28 4.00 1.49
C PHE A 102 20.85 5.38 1.81
N SER A 103 21.98 5.75 1.22
CA SER A 103 22.61 7.05 1.48
C SER A 103 21.74 8.22 1.03
N LYS A 104 21.00 8.08 -0.08
CA LYS A 104 20.06 9.09 -0.57
C LYS A 104 18.81 9.15 0.29
N MET A 105 18.24 7.99 0.64
CA MET A 105 17.06 7.91 1.53
C MET A 105 17.37 8.48 2.91
N PHE A 106 18.48 8.08 3.51
CA PHE A 106 18.85 8.51 4.85
C PHE A 106 19.12 10.01 4.91
N ARG A 107 19.83 10.56 3.92
CA ARG A 107 20.04 12.02 3.82
C ARG A 107 18.72 12.76 3.67
N HIS A 108 17.80 12.26 2.84
CA HIS A 108 16.48 12.85 2.70
C HIS A 108 15.76 12.92 4.05
N GLU A 109 15.70 11.81 4.79
CA GLU A 109 15.03 11.76 6.09
C GLU A 109 15.68 12.69 7.11
N ILE A 110 17.01 12.80 7.12
CA ILE A 110 17.71 13.71 8.03
C ILE A 110 17.43 15.17 7.66
N SER A 111 17.56 15.52 6.38
CA SER A 111 17.29 16.87 5.87
C SER A 111 15.84 17.28 6.07
N ARG A 112 14.89 16.35 5.98
CA ARG A 112 13.47 16.59 6.25
C ARG A 112 13.23 17.14 7.65
N TRP A 113 13.98 16.67 8.65
CA TRP A 113 13.80 17.07 10.05
C TRP A 113 14.74 18.19 10.51
N LEU A 114 15.98 18.20 10.03
CA LEU A 114 17.01 19.16 10.45
C LEU A 114 17.17 20.34 9.48
N GLY A 115 16.51 20.27 8.32
CA GLY A 115 16.70 21.20 7.21
C GLY A 115 18.08 21.10 6.58
N ASP A 116 18.43 22.11 5.77
CA ASP A 116 19.74 22.20 5.09
C ASP A 116 20.93 22.37 6.04
N LYS A 117 20.68 22.51 7.35
CA LYS A 117 21.69 22.67 8.39
C LYS A 117 22.21 21.34 8.93
N ALA A 118 21.67 20.21 8.46
CA ALA A 118 22.22 18.89 8.78
C ALA A 118 23.69 18.84 8.34
N ARG A 119 24.59 18.53 9.29
CA ARG A 119 26.04 18.49 9.04
C ARG A 119 26.34 17.53 7.89
N HIS A 120 27.12 17.97 6.91
CA HIS A 120 27.37 17.22 5.67
C HIS A 120 28.21 15.93 5.85
N GLU A 121 28.87 15.77 6.99
CA GLU A 121 29.71 14.62 7.32
C GLU A 121 28.96 13.64 8.22
N ILE A 122 27.94 13.00 7.68
CA ILE A 122 27.32 11.86 8.35
C ILE A 122 27.96 10.61 7.77
N GLU A 123 28.73 9.90 8.60
CA GLU A 123 29.22 8.56 8.30
C GLU A 123 28.02 7.61 8.27
N ASN A 124 27.41 7.51 7.09
CA ASN A 124 26.24 6.68 6.86
C ASN A 124 26.73 5.28 6.47
N ASN A 125 26.81 4.35 7.41
CA ASN A 125 26.87 2.94 7.05
C ASN A 125 25.46 2.36 6.95
N PHE A 126 25.32 1.28 6.18
CA PHE A 126 24.01 0.68 5.92
C PHE A 126 23.36 0.09 7.19
N LEU A 127 24.15 -0.39 8.15
CA LEU A 127 23.63 -0.95 9.40
C LEU A 127 22.95 0.12 10.28
N ASP A 128 23.53 1.31 10.37
CA ASP A 128 22.92 2.43 11.11
C ASP A 128 21.59 2.84 10.48
N PHE A 129 21.52 2.83 9.14
CA PHE A 129 20.28 3.06 8.41
C PHE A 129 19.22 1.99 8.76
N LEU A 130 19.58 0.70 8.76
CA LEU A 130 18.68 -0.38 9.13
C LEU A 130 18.20 -0.27 10.59
N CYS A 131 19.04 0.22 11.51
CA CYS A 131 18.66 0.45 12.90
C CYS A 131 17.72 1.67 13.07
N CYS A 132 17.87 2.68 12.22
CA CYS A 132 17.11 3.92 12.28
C CYS A 132 15.65 3.74 11.83
N PHE A 133 15.35 2.75 10.97
CA PHE A 133 14.04 2.64 10.36
C PHE A 133 13.48 1.21 10.45
N LYS A 134 12.18 1.12 10.74
CA LYS A 134 11.39 -0.06 10.38
C LYS A 134 10.93 0.10 8.94
N PHE A 135 11.10 -0.94 8.14
CA PHE A 135 10.68 -0.97 6.74
C PHE A 135 9.28 -1.57 6.62
N GLU A 136 8.42 -0.93 5.84
CA GLU A 136 7.18 -1.54 5.35
C GLU A 136 7.26 -1.62 3.83
N LEU A 137 7.03 -2.81 3.28
CA LEU A 137 7.14 -3.09 1.85
C LEU A 137 5.75 -3.35 1.27
N HIS A 138 5.41 -2.62 0.21
CA HIS A 138 4.13 -2.72 -0.47
C HIS A 138 4.34 -2.95 -1.95
N ASN A 139 3.88 -4.10 -2.45
CA ASN A 139 4.06 -4.49 -3.85
C ASN A 139 2.74 -4.58 -4.63
N HIS A 140 1.61 -4.34 -3.96
CA HIS A 140 0.32 -4.19 -4.58
C HIS A 140 0.02 -2.69 -4.74
N ILE A 141 0.24 -2.19 -5.95
CA ILE A 141 0.14 -0.77 -6.27
C ILE A 141 -0.98 -0.57 -7.29
N LEU A 142 -1.97 0.23 -6.91
CA LEU A 142 -3.04 0.72 -7.78
C LEU A 142 -2.65 2.13 -8.22
N LEU A 143 -2.31 2.30 -9.50
CA LEU A 143 -1.79 3.55 -10.04
C LEU A 143 -2.90 4.33 -10.76
N LEU A 144 -3.29 5.47 -10.19
CA LEU A 144 -4.32 6.37 -10.76
C LEU A 144 -3.72 7.57 -11.49
N GLU A 145 -2.40 7.69 -11.48
CA GLU A 145 -1.64 8.69 -12.24
C GLU A 145 -1.05 8.07 -13.52
N PRO A 146 -0.65 8.87 -14.52
CA PRO A 146 -0.09 8.33 -15.78
C PRO A 146 1.15 7.46 -15.57
N SER A 147 1.95 7.75 -14.55
CA SER A 147 3.15 7.01 -14.19
C SER A 147 3.45 7.19 -12.70
N ILE A 148 4.26 6.30 -12.14
CA ILE A 148 4.68 6.43 -10.74
C ILE A 148 5.51 7.71 -10.56
N GLU A 149 6.38 8.02 -11.52
CA GLU A 149 7.30 9.16 -11.53
C GLU A 149 6.59 10.53 -11.51
N ALA A 150 5.38 10.60 -12.07
CA ALA A 150 4.54 11.80 -12.02
C ALA A 150 3.81 11.96 -10.66
N SER A 151 3.92 10.97 -9.78
CA SER A 151 3.20 10.90 -8.52
C SER A 151 4.06 11.40 -7.36
N HIS A 152 3.42 12.03 -6.39
CA HIS A 152 4.08 12.54 -5.18
C HIS A 152 3.33 12.19 -3.90
N GLN A 153 2.16 11.56 -4.00
CA GLN A 153 1.36 11.12 -2.86
C GLN A 153 0.84 9.69 -3.08
N LEU A 154 0.58 8.99 -1.98
CA LEU A 154 -0.15 7.73 -2.00
C LEU A 154 -1.01 7.56 -0.75
N LEU A 155 -2.01 6.70 -0.86
CA LEU A 155 -2.81 6.22 0.26
C LEU A 155 -2.50 4.74 0.46
N LEU A 156 -2.22 4.33 1.69
CA LEU A 156 -2.19 2.91 2.03
C LEU A 156 -3.53 2.46 2.56
N ILE A 157 -4.09 1.45 1.92
CA ILE A 157 -5.32 0.77 2.34
C ILE A 157 -4.90 -0.45 3.16
N LYS A 158 -4.84 -0.28 4.48
CA LYS A 158 -4.37 -1.29 5.42
C LYS A 158 -5.52 -2.14 5.94
N PRO A 159 -5.43 -3.47 5.88
CA PRO A 159 -6.45 -4.33 6.48
C PRO A 159 -6.47 -4.11 8.00
N ARG A 160 -7.67 -4.00 8.57
CA ARG A 160 -7.89 -3.96 10.01
C ARG A 160 -8.08 -5.37 10.55
N LEU A 161 -7.94 -5.52 11.86
CA LEU A 161 -8.17 -6.78 12.57
C LEU A 161 -9.52 -7.43 12.23
N ALA A 162 -10.57 -6.64 12.01
CA ALA A 162 -11.88 -7.17 11.62
C ALA A 162 -11.83 -7.94 10.29
N LEU A 163 -11.06 -7.46 9.31
CA LEU A 163 -10.86 -8.16 8.03
C LEU A 163 -9.95 -9.38 8.21
N LEU A 164 -8.85 -9.23 8.97
CA LEU A 164 -7.93 -10.33 9.21
C LEU A 164 -8.62 -11.50 9.93
N ASN A 165 -9.49 -11.22 10.90
CA ASN A 165 -10.31 -12.24 11.57
C ASN A 165 -11.30 -12.88 10.60
N TRP A 166 -11.95 -12.09 9.75
CA TRP A 166 -12.83 -12.63 8.72
C TRP A 166 -12.08 -13.58 7.76
N ILE A 167 -10.85 -13.23 7.35
CA ILE A 167 -10.02 -14.10 6.50
C ILE A 167 -9.71 -15.41 7.24
N LYS A 168 -9.29 -15.34 8.51
CA LYS A 168 -9.04 -16.54 9.35
C LYS A 168 -10.26 -17.45 9.41
N GLU A 169 -11.41 -16.90 9.80
CA GLU A 169 -12.66 -17.64 9.91
C GLU A 169 -13.08 -18.25 8.57
N SER A 170 -12.84 -17.57 7.46
CA SER A 170 -13.17 -18.08 6.11
C SER A 170 -12.24 -19.21 5.65
N LEU A 171 -10.99 -19.22 6.13
CA LEU A 171 -10.00 -20.26 5.83
C LEU A 171 -10.16 -21.49 6.75
N GLU A 172 -10.47 -21.27 8.04
CA GLU A 172 -10.71 -22.34 9.03
C GLU A 172 -11.91 -23.21 8.68
N ASN A 173 -12.89 -22.68 7.93
CA ASN A 173 -14.04 -23.43 7.44
C ASN A 173 -13.73 -24.33 6.21
N GLN A 174 -12.46 -24.42 5.77
CA GLN A 174 -12.00 -25.35 4.74
C GLN A 174 -11.09 -26.42 5.39
N ASP A 175 -11.71 -27.51 5.85
CA ASP A 175 -11.17 -28.59 6.71
C ASP A 175 -9.86 -29.28 6.24
N ASP A 176 -9.32 -28.99 5.05
CA ASP A 176 -8.17 -29.70 4.47
C ASP A 176 -6.84 -28.91 4.43
N LEU A 177 -6.78 -27.66 4.93
CA LEU A 177 -5.61 -26.76 4.75
C LEU A 177 -5.00 -26.19 6.05
N VAL A 178 -5.49 -26.63 7.21
CA VAL A 178 -5.26 -25.96 8.51
C VAL A 178 -3.79 -26.02 9.00
N GLU A 179 -2.99 -27.02 8.62
CA GLU A 179 -1.67 -27.23 9.25
C GLU A 179 -0.48 -26.45 8.64
N VAL A 180 -0.62 -25.73 7.51
CA VAL A 180 0.53 -25.06 6.83
C VAL A 180 0.42 -23.53 6.77
N ILE A 181 -0.74 -22.94 7.08
CA ILE A 181 -1.06 -21.53 6.74
C ILE A 181 -0.89 -20.55 7.93
N GLU A 182 -0.72 -21.03 9.16
CA GLU A 182 -1.35 -20.35 10.30
C GLU A 182 -0.66 -19.15 10.98
N LYS A 183 0.54 -18.71 10.61
CA LYS A 183 1.10 -17.45 11.18
C LYS A 183 1.86 -16.57 10.22
N VAL A 184 2.26 -17.10 9.07
CA VAL A 184 3.13 -16.40 8.12
C VAL A 184 2.30 -15.60 7.12
N GLU A 185 1.14 -16.09 6.66
CA GLU A 185 0.37 -15.40 5.60
C GLU A 185 -0.34 -14.12 6.08
N LEU A 186 -0.86 -14.09 7.31
CA LEU A 186 -1.68 -12.96 7.77
C LEU A 186 -0.86 -11.76 8.24
N SER A 187 0.31 -11.98 8.83
CA SER A 187 1.26 -10.90 9.14
C SER A 187 1.77 -10.27 7.84
N HIS A 188 2.02 -11.06 6.80
CA HIS A 188 2.39 -10.53 5.49
C HIS A 188 1.25 -9.76 4.81
N LEU A 189 -0.02 -10.12 5.06
CA LEU A 189 -1.17 -9.36 4.57
C LEU A 189 -1.35 -8.02 5.31
N GLU A 190 -1.08 -7.99 6.61
CA GLU A 190 -1.08 -6.75 7.42
C GLU A 190 0.07 -5.81 7.02
N GLU A 191 1.25 -6.38 6.75
CA GLU A 191 2.45 -5.62 6.40
C GLU A 191 2.47 -5.15 4.94
N ASN A 192 1.94 -5.93 4.01
CA ASN A 192 1.87 -5.60 2.58
C ASN A 192 0.47 -5.09 2.21
N ALA A 193 0.18 -3.86 2.61
CA ALA A 193 -1.04 -3.12 2.25
C ALA A 193 -1.15 -2.79 0.74
N THR A 194 -2.36 -2.46 0.28
CA THR A 194 -2.56 -1.90 -1.06
C THR A 194 -2.16 -0.44 -1.07
N ALA A 195 -1.22 -0.06 -1.94
CA ALA A 195 -0.82 1.33 -2.16
C ALA A 195 -1.61 1.92 -3.34
N LEU A 196 -2.48 2.89 -3.05
CA LEU A 196 -3.21 3.67 -4.04
C LEU A 196 -2.43 4.95 -4.36
N VAL A 197 -1.82 5.01 -5.53
CA VAL A 197 -1.01 6.16 -5.96
C VAL A 197 -1.91 7.14 -6.70
N LYS A 198 -2.16 8.28 -6.07
CA LYS A 198 -2.98 9.37 -6.60
C LYS A 198 -2.48 10.70 -6.05
N ASN A 199 -2.36 11.69 -6.92
CA ASN A 199 -2.05 13.06 -6.54
C ASN A 199 -3.34 13.79 -6.16
N PHE A 200 -3.37 14.35 -4.96
CA PHE A 200 -4.44 15.24 -4.51
C PHE A 200 -3.94 16.68 -4.50
N SER A 201 -4.75 17.61 -5.01
CA SER A 201 -4.41 19.03 -4.96
C SER A 201 -4.50 19.55 -3.52
N ASN A 202 -5.36 18.93 -2.71
CA ASN A 202 -5.52 19.21 -1.29
C ASN A 202 -5.91 17.95 -0.51
N LEU A 203 -5.38 17.76 0.70
CA LEU A 203 -5.73 16.66 1.60
C LEU A 203 -7.24 16.60 1.92
N THR A 204 -7.96 17.71 1.82
CA THR A 204 -9.42 17.74 1.99
C THR A 204 -10.18 16.93 0.93
N GLU A 205 -9.57 16.66 -0.23
CA GLU A 205 -10.16 15.90 -1.34
C GLU A 205 -10.11 14.39 -1.11
N ILE A 206 -9.23 13.92 -0.22
CA ILE A 206 -9.04 12.48 0.05
C ILE A 206 -10.33 11.85 0.57
N LYS A 207 -11.01 12.49 1.54
CA LYS A 207 -12.22 11.92 2.16
C LYS A 207 -13.41 11.83 1.16
N PRO A 208 -13.74 12.88 0.39
CA PRO A 208 -14.69 12.78 -0.72
C PRO A 208 -14.32 11.67 -1.71
N PHE A 209 -13.07 11.63 -2.14
CA PHE A 209 -12.59 10.62 -3.09
C PHE A 209 -12.81 9.20 -2.56
N ILE A 210 -12.44 8.90 -1.31
CA ILE A 210 -12.69 7.58 -0.71
C ILE A 210 -14.18 7.28 -0.63
N LYS A 211 -15.01 8.26 -0.27
CA LYS A 211 -16.47 8.09 -0.19
C LYS A 211 -17.10 7.73 -1.54
N GLU A 212 -16.55 8.24 -2.64
CA GLU A 212 -17.03 7.95 -3.99
C GLU A 212 -16.51 6.62 -4.51
N ASN A 213 -15.34 6.17 -4.06
CA ASN A 213 -14.60 5.07 -4.65
C ASN A 213 -14.39 3.85 -3.75
N TYR A 214 -14.95 3.83 -2.52
CA TYR A 214 -14.69 2.76 -1.54
C TYR A 214 -15.03 1.36 -2.05
N ALA A 215 -16.08 1.20 -2.88
CA ALA A 215 -16.46 -0.09 -3.44
C ALA A 215 -15.40 -0.61 -4.42
N SER A 216 -14.90 0.24 -5.31
CA SER A 216 -13.84 -0.11 -6.27
C SER A 216 -12.52 -0.40 -5.56
N ILE A 217 -12.14 0.42 -4.58
CA ILE A 217 -10.94 0.23 -3.76
C ILE A 217 -11.01 -1.09 -2.97
N PHE A 218 -12.18 -1.40 -2.40
CA PHE A 218 -12.42 -2.66 -1.71
C PHE A 218 -12.24 -3.84 -2.66
N SER A 219 -12.90 -3.82 -3.82
CA SER A 219 -12.83 -4.91 -4.79
C SER A 219 -11.40 -5.15 -5.27
N ALA A 220 -10.66 -4.08 -5.57
CA ALA A 220 -9.27 -4.17 -6.01
C ALA A 220 -8.35 -4.68 -4.89
N THR A 221 -8.62 -4.32 -3.63
CA THR A 221 -7.83 -4.81 -2.49
C THR A 221 -8.15 -6.26 -2.15
N MET A 222 -9.42 -6.65 -2.21
CA MET A 222 -9.89 -8.00 -1.87
C MET A 222 -9.51 -9.04 -2.92
N SER A 223 -9.46 -8.66 -4.20
CA SER A 223 -9.04 -9.58 -5.29
C SER A 223 -7.64 -10.16 -5.11
N ARG A 224 -6.78 -9.44 -4.38
CA ARG A 224 -5.45 -9.94 -3.97
C ARG A 224 -5.55 -10.99 -2.85
N MET A 225 -6.50 -10.83 -1.93
CA MET A 225 -6.60 -11.63 -0.71
C MET A 225 -7.47 -12.87 -0.88
N SER A 226 -8.47 -12.82 -1.76
CA SER A 226 -9.35 -13.95 -2.05
C SER A 226 -9.80 -13.93 -3.51
N SER A 227 -9.74 -15.09 -4.15
CA SER A 227 -10.16 -15.32 -5.53
C SER A 227 -11.66 -15.58 -5.69
N GLN A 228 -12.43 -15.58 -4.60
CA GLN A 228 -13.87 -15.90 -4.58
C GLN A 228 -14.69 -14.69 -4.12
N PRO A 229 -15.07 -13.77 -5.03
CA PRO A 229 -15.80 -12.55 -4.70
C PRO A 229 -17.13 -12.79 -3.97
N GLU A 230 -17.79 -13.91 -4.25
CA GLU A 230 -19.03 -14.31 -3.60
C GLU A 230 -18.89 -14.59 -2.10
N GLN A 231 -17.66 -14.82 -1.62
CA GLN A 231 -17.38 -15.03 -0.21
C GLN A 231 -16.95 -13.76 0.50
N TRP A 232 -16.55 -12.70 -0.22
CA TRP A 232 -16.06 -11.47 0.40
C TRP A 232 -17.08 -10.88 1.38
N PRO A 233 -16.61 -10.19 2.44
CA PRO A 233 -17.52 -9.58 3.38
C PRO A 233 -18.41 -8.55 2.68
N ALA A 234 -19.67 -8.48 3.09
CA ALA A 234 -20.63 -7.53 2.54
C ALA A 234 -20.15 -6.09 2.73
N LEU A 235 -20.30 -5.28 1.69
CA LEU A 235 -19.85 -3.89 1.65
C LEU A 235 -21.01 -2.98 1.21
N ASP A 236 -21.92 -2.70 2.12
CA ASP A 236 -23.12 -1.90 1.84
C ASP A 236 -22.87 -0.39 2.02
N SER A 237 -21.80 -0.01 2.74
CA SER A 237 -21.52 1.37 3.08
C SER A 237 -20.04 1.70 3.25
N LEU A 238 -19.72 2.99 3.25
CA LEU A 238 -18.40 3.49 3.65
C LEU A 238 -18.04 3.14 5.11
N GLN A 239 -19.05 2.94 5.97
CA GLN A 239 -18.80 2.51 7.35
C GLN A 239 -18.25 1.08 7.39
N ASP A 240 -18.78 0.19 6.54
CA ASP A 240 -18.29 -1.18 6.40
C ASP A 240 -16.87 -1.18 5.84
N PHE A 241 -16.60 -0.34 4.84
CA PHE A 241 -15.24 -0.13 4.34
C PHE A 241 -14.27 0.25 5.47
N ASN A 242 -14.62 1.26 6.27
CA ASN A 242 -13.78 1.72 7.39
C ASN A 242 -13.67 0.71 8.55
N ARG A 243 -14.60 -0.24 8.64
CA ARG A 243 -14.51 -1.37 9.58
C ARG A 243 -13.41 -2.35 9.14
N TYR A 244 -13.30 -2.61 7.85
CA TYR A 244 -12.33 -3.56 7.30
C TYR A 244 -10.97 -2.93 6.97
N PHE A 245 -10.91 -1.64 6.68
CA PHE A 245 -9.69 -0.97 6.25
C PHE A 245 -9.40 0.31 7.03
N ALA A 246 -8.12 0.56 7.25
CA ALA A 246 -7.57 1.84 7.66
C ALA A 246 -6.92 2.51 6.45
N ILE A 247 -6.94 3.84 6.42
CA ILE A 247 -6.28 4.62 5.37
C ILE A 247 -5.16 5.41 6.02
N GLU A 248 -3.93 5.12 5.62
CA GLU A 248 -2.76 5.95 5.95
C GLU A 248 -2.45 6.84 4.75
N ILE A 249 -2.19 8.13 5.00
CA ILE A 249 -1.90 9.12 3.97
C ILE A 249 -0.39 9.37 4.00
N HIS A 250 0.23 9.27 2.82
CA HIS A 250 1.63 9.62 2.62
C HIS A 250 1.71 10.72 1.58
N THR A 251 2.11 11.92 2.00
CA THR A 251 2.22 13.11 1.16
C THR A 251 3.54 13.22 0.42
N GLN A 252 4.47 12.31 0.72
CA GLN A 252 5.80 12.24 0.12
C GLN A 252 6.04 10.85 -0.48
N LEU A 253 5.87 10.75 -1.80
CA LEU A 253 6.30 9.63 -2.61
C LEU A 253 7.52 10.06 -3.45
N ILE A 254 8.66 9.40 -3.22
CA ILE A 254 9.94 9.70 -3.88
C ILE A 254 10.39 8.53 -4.74
N HIS A 255 10.73 8.81 -6.00
CA HIS A 255 11.24 7.82 -6.94
C HIS A 255 12.77 7.74 -6.88
N MET A 256 13.30 6.54 -6.90
CA MET A 256 14.73 6.31 -6.64
C MET A 256 15.56 5.94 -7.87
N PHE A 257 14.93 5.74 -9.04
CA PHE A 257 15.55 5.26 -10.27
C PHE A 257 15.61 6.30 -11.38
#